data_AF-A0A7Y3XKA2-F1
#
_entry.id   AF-A0A7Y3XKA2-F1
#
_cell.length_a   1.000
_cell.length_b   1.000
_cell.length_c   1.000
_cell.angle_alpha   90.00
_cell.angle_beta   90.00
_cell.angle_gamma   90.00
#
_symmetry.space_group_name_H-M   'P 1'
#
loop_
_entity.id
_entity.type
_entity.pdbx_description
1 polymer ?
#
loop_
_entity_poly.entity_id
_entity_poly.type
_entity_poly.pdbx_seq_one_letter_code
_entity_poly.pdbx_strand_id
1 'polypeptide(L)'
;MKFKLDENFGAGTIHLFEKAGHDVHTVLQESLQGASDRNLYKVCGKEQRCLVTLDLDFFDVTRFPPDQIEGIAVIRVPQNPSLSVLEQLIRQLLQAMSKMSIKREAGRNTHLYF
;
A
#
# COMPACT_ATOMS: atom_id res chain seq x y z
N MET A 1 2.47 10.09 5.07
CA MET A 1 3.44 9.09 4.57
C MET A 1 3.45 9.13 3.06
N LYS A 2 4.39 8.45 2.41
CA LYS A 2 4.42 8.30 0.95
C LYS A 2 3.87 6.91 0.57
N PHE A 3 2.96 6.86 -0.37
CA PHE A 3 2.35 5.62 -0.85
C PHE A 3 2.58 5.44 -2.35
N LYS A 4 2.66 4.16 -2.73
CA LYS A 4 2.51 3.67 -4.10
C LYS A 4 1.21 2.88 -4.15
N LEU A 5 0.23 3.31 -4.94
CA LEU A 5 -0.97 2.52 -5.16
C LEU A 5 -0.83 1.70 -6.43
N ASP A 6 -1.22 0.43 -6.35
CA ASP A 6 -1.32 -0.48 -7.48
C ASP A 6 -2.35 0.00 -8.53
N GLU A 7 -2.30 -0.57 -9.74
CA GLU A 7 -3.14 -0.18 -10.88
C GLU A 7 -4.64 -0.40 -10.64
N ASN A 8 -4.99 -1.24 -9.66
CA ASN A 8 -6.36 -1.53 -9.25
C ASN A 8 -7.02 -0.40 -8.44
N PHE A 9 -6.28 0.66 -8.07
CA PHE A 9 -6.78 1.77 -7.27
C PHE A 9 -7.15 2.99 -8.14
N GLY A 10 -8.44 3.30 -8.18
CA GLY A 10 -8.98 4.42 -8.95
C GLY A 10 -8.88 5.79 -8.25
N ALA A 11 -9.37 6.82 -8.94
CA ALA A 11 -9.34 8.22 -8.47
C ALA A 11 -10.00 8.44 -7.10
N GLY A 12 -11.10 7.72 -6.82
CA GLY A 12 -11.78 7.78 -5.52
C GLY A 12 -10.85 7.39 -4.37
N THR A 13 -10.13 6.27 -4.50
CA THR A 13 -9.17 5.81 -3.50
C THR A 13 -7.97 6.74 -3.37
N ILE A 14 -7.41 7.24 -4.48
CA ILE A 14 -6.29 8.20 -4.47
C ILE A 14 -6.64 9.43 -3.62
N HIS A 15 -7.82 10.01 -3.85
CA HIS A 15 -8.30 11.18 -3.13
C HIS A 15 -8.45 10.95 -1.62
N LEU A 16 -8.72 9.71 -1.18
CA LEU A 16 -8.80 9.39 0.24
C LEU A 16 -7.44 9.51 0.93
N PHE A 17 -6.38 9.01 0.29
CA PHE A 17 -5.02 9.13 0.81
C PHE A 17 -4.55 10.59 0.81
N GLU A 18 -4.80 11.33 -0.27
CA GLU A 18 -4.45 12.75 -0.37
C GLU A 18 -5.17 13.59 0.70
N LYS A 19 -6.47 13.38 0.90
CA LYS A 19 -7.25 14.02 1.98
C LYS A 19 -6.75 13.67 3.38
N ALA A 20 -6.14 12.50 3.56
CA ALA A 20 -5.49 12.11 4.81
C ALA A 20 -4.09 12.75 4.98
N GLY A 21 -3.66 13.61 4.05
CA GLY A 21 -2.37 14.30 4.11
C GLY A 21 -1.20 13.40 3.71
N HIS A 22 -1.43 12.47 2.77
CA HIS A 22 -0.39 11.57 2.29
C HIS A 22 0.04 11.91 0.86
N ASP A 23 1.32 11.67 0.56
CA ASP A 23 1.90 11.78 -0.77
C ASP A 23 1.62 10.46 -1.50
N VAL A 24 1.00 10.52 -2.67
CA VAL A 24 0.51 9.35 -3.40
C VAL A 24 1.03 9.38 -4.82
N HIS A 25 1.71 8.30 -5.21
CA HIS A 25 1.99 7.99 -6.60
C HIS A 25 1.28 6.68 -6.96
N THR A 26 0.97 6.46 -8.23
CA THR A 26 0.39 5.20 -8.70
C THR A 26 1.27 4.50 -9.72
N VAL A 27 1.15 3.17 -9.77
CA VAL A 27 1.76 2.33 -10.83
C VAL A 27 1.40 2.88 -12.21
N LEU A 28 0.15 3.32 -12.38
CA LEU A 28 -0.34 3.88 -13.63
C LEU A 28 0.38 5.19 -14.01
N GLN A 29 0.49 6.14 -13.08
CA GLN A 29 1.10 7.45 -13.31
C GLN A 29 2.59 7.37 -13.67
N GLU A 30 3.27 6.34 -13.16
CA GLU A 30 4.70 6.15 -13.39
C GLU A 30 5.03 5.21 -14.55
N SER A 31 4.03 4.81 -15.33
CA SER A 31 4.23 3.89 -16.45
C SER A 31 4.83 2.54 -16.02
N LEU A 32 4.45 2.04 -14.84
CA LEU A 32 4.91 0.77 -14.27
C LEU A 32 3.92 -0.38 -14.51
N GLN A 33 2.90 -0.19 -15.34
CA GLN A 33 1.92 -1.23 -15.66
C GLN A 33 2.64 -2.44 -16.29
N GLY A 34 2.29 -3.64 -15.84
CA GLY A 34 2.95 -4.87 -16.30
C GLY A 34 4.41 -5.04 -15.84
N ALA A 35 4.94 -4.15 -15.00
CA ALA A 35 6.21 -4.40 -14.33
C ALA A 35 6.07 -5.63 -13.42
N SER A 36 7.11 -6.48 -13.39
CA SER A 36 7.12 -7.60 -12.43
C SER A 36 7.07 -7.08 -10.99
N ASP A 37 6.47 -7.84 -10.09
CA ASP A 37 6.39 -7.51 -8.66
C ASP A 37 7.74 -7.16 -8.05
N ARG A 38 8.82 -7.86 -8.45
CA ARG A 38 10.18 -7.58 -7.99
C ARG A 38 10.68 -6.21 -8.43
N ASN A 39 10.30 -5.78 -9.63
CA ASN A 39 10.64 -4.44 -10.12
C ASN A 39 9.83 -3.38 -9.39
N LEU A 40 8.51 -3.57 -9.26
CA LEU A 40 7.64 -2.67 -8.51
C LEU A 40 8.12 -2.49 -7.06
N TYR A 41 8.43 -3.60 -6.39
CA TYR A 41 8.98 -3.61 -5.03
C TYR A 41 10.30 -2.82 -4.92
N LYS A 42 11.23 -3.00 -5.87
CA LYS A 42 12.49 -2.23 -5.91
C LYS A 42 12.26 -0.74 -6.11
N VAL A 43 11.29 -0.36 -6.95
CA VAL A 43 10.92 1.04 -7.15
C VAL A 43 10.35 1.64 -5.86
N CYS A 44 9.43 0.94 -5.19
CA CYS A 44 8.90 1.36 -3.90
C CYS A 44 9.99 1.58 -2.85
N GLY A 45 11.00 0.70 -2.80
CA GLY A 45 12.16 0.86 -1.92
C GLY A 45 13.00 2.09 -2.25
N LYS A 46 13.34 2.30 -3.53
CA LYS A 46 14.12 3.47 -3.98
C LYS A 46 13.42 4.79 -3.68
N GLU A 47 12.11 4.82 -3.82
CA GLU A 47 11.31 6.02 -3.60
C GLU A 47 10.86 6.22 -2.15
N GLN A 48 11.16 5.24 -1.28
CA GLN A 48 10.72 5.22 0.11
C GLN A 48 9.19 5.34 0.20
N ARG A 49 8.48 4.47 -0.51
CA ARG A 49 7.01 4.43 -0.55
C ARG A 49 6.49 3.12 0.02
N CYS A 50 5.42 3.21 0.79
CA CYS A 50 4.63 2.05 1.20
C CYS A 50 3.78 1.58 0.01
N LEU A 51 3.86 0.30 -0.34
CA LEU A 51 3.04 -0.27 -1.42
C LEU A 51 1.65 -0.61 -0.89
N VAL A 52 0.59 -0.19 -1.59
CA VAL A 52 -0.79 -0.63 -1.35
C VAL A 52 -1.25 -1.43 -2.57
N THR A 53 -1.62 -2.69 -2.37
CA THR A 53 -1.95 -3.62 -3.47
C THR A 53 -3.12 -4.54 -3.10
N LEU A 54 -3.81 -5.07 -4.12
CA LEU A 54 -4.77 -6.17 -3.96
C LEU A 54 -4.13 -7.55 -4.19
N ASP A 55 -2.89 -7.57 -4.68
CA ASP A 55 -2.19 -8.78 -5.04
C ASP A 55 -1.65 -9.50 -3.80
N LEU A 56 -2.12 -10.73 -3.61
CA LEU A 56 -1.80 -11.56 -2.46
C LEU A 56 -0.37 -12.11 -2.53
N ASP A 57 0.31 -12.07 -3.69
CA ASP A 57 1.71 -12.50 -3.81
C ASP A 57 2.64 -11.66 -2.91
N PHE A 58 2.26 -10.41 -2.62
CA PHE A 58 2.99 -9.54 -1.70
C PHE A 58 2.83 -9.93 -0.23
N PHE A 59 2.02 -10.94 0.13
CA PHE A 59 2.02 -11.55 1.46
C PHE A 59 3.26 -12.42 1.73
N ASP A 60 3.96 -12.88 0.68
CA ASP A 60 5.18 -13.66 0.85
C ASP A 60 6.33 -12.76 1.32
N VAL A 61 6.46 -12.62 2.64
CA VAL A 61 7.52 -11.85 3.29
C VAL A 61 8.93 -12.41 3.06
N THR A 62 9.07 -13.65 2.59
CA THR A 62 10.38 -14.20 2.20
C THR A 62 10.82 -13.66 0.84
N ARG A 63 9.85 -13.37 -0.04
CA ARG A 63 10.06 -12.76 -1.36
C ARG A 63 10.07 -11.24 -1.29
N PHE A 64 9.25 -10.64 -0.43
CA PHE A 64 9.08 -9.19 -0.26
C PHE A 64 9.17 -8.77 1.21
N PRO A 65 10.38 -8.72 1.79
CA PRO A 65 10.56 -8.33 3.17
C PRO A 65 10.06 -6.88 3.42
N PRO A 66 9.08 -6.63 4.29
CA PRO A 66 8.48 -5.30 4.42
C PRO A 66 9.44 -4.25 5.01
N ASP A 67 10.59 -4.67 5.55
CA ASP A 67 11.64 -3.83 6.13
C ASP A 67 12.59 -3.20 5.10
N GLN A 68 12.61 -3.69 3.85
CA GLN A 68 13.43 -3.09 2.79
C GLN A 68 12.72 -1.92 2.06
N ILE A 69 11.43 -1.71 2.35
CA ILE A 69 10.66 -0.56 1.87
C ILE A 69 9.92 0.10 3.05
N GLU A 70 9.12 1.14 2.81
CA GLU A 70 8.36 1.82 3.88
C GLU A 70 7.06 1.08 4.29
N GLY A 71 7.02 -0.24 4.08
CA GLY A 71 5.88 -1.12 4.35
C GLY A 71 5.12 -1.59 3.10
N ILE A 72 4.31 -2.63 3.30
CA ILE A 72 3.37 -3.18 2.32
C ILE A 72 2.01 -3.32 3.00
N ALA A 73 0.97 -2.78 2.38
CA ALA A 73 -0.42 -2.96 2.76
C ALA A 73 -1.14 -3.74 1.66
N VAL A 74 -1.39 -5.02 1.91
CA VAL A 74 -2.22 -5.84 1.02
C VAL A 74 -3.67 -5.70 1.46
N ILE A 75 -4.58 -5.33 0.57
CA ILE A 75 -6.00 -5.14 0.88
C ILE A 75 -6.79 -6.34 0.41
N ARG A 76 -7.27 -7.15 1.37
CA ARG A 76 -8.12 -8.29 1.04
C ARG A 76 -9.55 -7.85 0.76
N VAL A 77 -10.01 -8.10 -0.47
CA VAL A 77 -11.36 -7.79 -0.94
C VAL A 77 -12.20 -9.07 -1.12
N PRO A 78 -13.54 -9.00 -0.96
CA PRO A 78 -14.42 -10.11 -1.32
C PRO A 78 -14.40 -10.36 -2.83
N GLN A 79 -14.93 -11.52 -3.27
CA GLN A 79 -15.09 -11.81 -4.70
C GLN A 79 -16.02 -10.77 -5.34
N ASN A 80 -15.56 -10.12 -6.41
CA ASN A 80 -16.26 -9.01 -7.10
C ASN A 80 -16.59 -7.82 -6.19
N PRO A 81 -15.58 -7.12 -5.63
CA PRO A 81 -15.84 -6.00 -4.75
C PRO A 81 -16.45 -4.84 -5.54
N SER A 82 -17.42 -4.15 -4.93
CA SER A 82 -17.81 -2.83 -5.41
C SER A 82 -16.72 -1.81 -5.09
N LEU A 83 -16.67 -0.72 -5.85
CA LEU A 83 -15.78 0.42 -5.53
C LEU A 83 -16.02 0.96 -4.12
N SER A 84 -17.28 0.96 -3.65
CA SER A 84 -17.63 1.40 -2.31
C SER A 84 -17.03 0.52 -1.21
N VAL A 85 -16.94 -0.79 -1.42
CA VAL A 85 -16.29 -1.70 -0.47
C VAL A 85 -14.78 -1.41 -0.41
N LEU A 86 -14.14 -1.22 -1.56
CA LEU A 86 -12.71 -0.89 -1.62
C LEU A 86 -12.43 0.45 -0.91
N GLU A 87 -13.23 1.49 -1.19
CA GLU A 87 -13.10 2.79 -0.51
C GLU A 87 -13.29 2.68 1.01
N GLN A 88 -14.24 1.85 1.45
CA GLN A 88 -14.45 1.60 2.88
C GLN A 88 -13.22 0.95 3.53
N LEU A 89 -12.62 -0.06 2.89
CA LEU A 89 -11.41 -0.72 3.39
C LEU A 89 -10.23 0.25 3.46
N ILE A 90 -10.07 1.12 2.45
CA ILE A 90 -9.04 2.17 2.48
C ILE A 90 -9.27 3.17 3.62
N ARG A 91 -10.53 3.58 3.87
CA ARG A 91 -10.85 4.45 5.03
C ARG A 91 -10.50 3.77 6.35
N GLN A 92 -10.78 2.47 6.48
CA GLN A 92 -10.42 1.70 7.67
C GLN A 92 -8.91 1.61 7.87
N LEU A 93 -8.15 1.34 6.80
CA LEU A 93 -6.69 1.37 6.83
C LEU A 93 -6.18 2.72 7.33
N LEU A 94 -6.59 3.82 6.70
CA LEU A 94 -6.15 5.17 7.07
C LEU A 94 -6.52 5.53 8.51
N GLN A 95 -7.70 5.09 8.98
CA GLN A 95 -8.11 5.29 10.36
C GLN A 95 -7.29 4.45 11.36
N ALA A 96 -6.94 3.21 11.01
CA ALA A 96 -6.08 2.37 11.83
C ALA A 96 -4.68 2.98 11.95
N MET A 97 -4.13 3.46 10.83
CA MET A 97 -2.83 4.14 10.78
C MET A 97 -2.77 5.43 11.58
N SER A 98 -3.87 6.18 11.71
CA SER A 98 -3.88 7.41 12.53
C SER A 98 -3.97 7.14 14.03
N LYS A 99 -4.58 6.01 14.43
CA LYS A 99 -4.71 5.58 15.83
C LYS A 99 -3.47 4.84 16.33
N MET A 100 -2.82 4.09 15.45
CA MET A 100 -1.57 3.43 15.76
C MET A 100 -0.45 4.42 15.44
N SER A 101 0.14 5.04 16.47
CA SER A 101 1.44 5.68 16.31
C SER A 101 2.42 4.61 15.84
N ILE A 102 2.63 4.49 14.52
CA ILE A 102 3.70 3.67 13.93
C ILE A 102 5.01 4.39 14.23
N LYS A 103 5.38 4.48 15.51
CA LYS A 103 6.74 4.74 15.90
C LYS A 103 7.50 3.50 15.47
N ARG A 104 8.39 3.66 14.48
CA ARG A 104 9.56 2.80 14.36
C ARG A 104 10.30 2.89 15.70
N GLU A 105 9.98 2.00 16.63
CA GLU A 105 10.94 1.68 17.68
C GLU A 105 12.07 0.97 16.98
N ALA A 106 13.25 1.59 16.96
CA ALA A 106 14.46 0.98 16.45
C ALA A 106 14.64 -0.39 17.11
N GLY A 107 14.29 -1.47 16.40
CA GLY A 107 14.44 -2.84 16.87
C GLY A 107 13.17 -3.70 16.99
N ARG A 108 11.95 -3.23 16.67
CA ARG A 108 10.78 -4.12 16.57
C ARG A 108 9.97 -3.93 15.28
N ASN A 109 9.88 -5.03 14.52
CA ASN A 109 9.09 -5.16 13.30
C ASN A 109 7.59 -5.05 13.60
N THR A 110 6.99 -3.91 13.25
CA THR A 110 5.53 -3.78 13.23
C THR A 110 5.01 -4.31 11.90
N HIS A 111 4.53 -5.56 11.89
CA HIS A 111 3.86 -6.15 10.74
C HIS A 111 2.35 -5.90 10.87
N LEU A 112 1.79 -5.08 9.98
CA LEU A 112 0.36 -4.87 9.87
C LEU A 112 -0.15 -5.67 8.66
N TYR A 113 -0.69 -6.85 8.92
CA TYR A 113 -1.50 -7.58 7.95
C TYR A 113 -2.96 -7.14 8.17
N PHE A 114 -3.53 -6.42 7.22
CA PHE A 114 -4.96 -6.12 7.17
C PHE A 114 -5.64 -6.99 6.11
#